data_AF-A0A6J8CDF3-F1
#
_entry.id   AF-A0A6J8CDF3-F1
#
_cell.length_a   1.000
_cell.length_b   1.000
_cell.length_c   1.000
_cell.angle_alpha   90.00
_cell.angle_beta   90.00
_cell.angle_gamma   90.00
#
_symmetry.space_group_name_H-M   'P 1'
#
loop_
_entity.id
_entity.type
_entity.pdbx_description
1 polymer ?
#
loop_
_entity_poly.entity_id
_entity_poly.type
_entity_poly.pdbx_seq_one_letter_code
_entity_poly.pdbx_strand_id
1 'polypeptide(L)'
;MSAKEANGVCINMNRYEDLNSKLAEIEKIKCQGAILRSKAFWSVDGDKNTAYFLRLEKQRQQSKLISELKDNEGKVSRDTGEILDIIFNFYSNLYSCVKTNNDDKNKMLNFLSRTIDTSDYEMCESDITFDEICRSVNGMKKGKTPGPDGLTCEFYCKFINEFKDIFFSHFQLH
;
A
#
# COMPACT_ATOMS: atom_id res chain seq x y z
N MET A 1 52.06 43.16 -27.77
CA MET A 1 50.86 42.88 -28.61
C MET A 1 50.21 41.62 -28.06
N SER A 2 48.89 41.73 -27.85
CA SER A 2 48.07 40.99 -26.88
C SER A 2 48.25 39.48 -26.81
N ALA A 3 48.45 38.96 -25.60
CA ALA A 3 48.01 37.64 -25.21
C ALA A 3 46.47 37.61 -25.24
N LYS A 4 45.89 36.54 -25.79
CA LYS A 4 44.50 36.17 -25.57
C LYS A 4 44.51 34.87 -24.78
N GLU A 5 44.26 34.97 -23.49
CA GLU A 5 44.00 33.83 -22.61
C GLU A 5 42.65 33.23 -23.00
N ALA A 6 42.67 31.99 -23.50
CA ALA A 6 41.48 31.19 -23.66
C ALA A 6 41.12 30.61 -22.30
N ASN A 7 40.09 31.18 -21.67
CA ASN A 7 39.40 30.60 -20.52
C ASN A 7 38.66 29.32 -20.96
N GLY A 8 39.40 28.23 -21.16
CA GLY A 8 38.86 26.91 -21.48
C GLY A 8 38.74 26.07 -20.22
N VAL A 9 37.54 26.01 -19.63
CA VAL A 9 37.23 25.00 -18.62
C VAL A 9 37.24 23.63 -19.33
N CYS A 10 38.29 22.84 -19.12
CA CYS A 10 38.36 21.46 -19.57
C CYS A 10 37.32 20.63 -18.81
N ILE A 11 36.15 20.41 -19.42
CA ILE A 11 35.14 19.50 -18.88
C ILE A 11 35.72 18.09 -18.95
N ASN A 12 35.90 17.46 -17.79
CA ASN A 12 36.30 16.06 -17.73
C ASN A 12 35.18 15.19 -18.34
N MET A 13 35.40 14.72 -19.57
CA MET A 13 34.41 14.00 -20.38
C MET A 13 33.93 12.72 -19.69
N ASN A 14 34.83 11.98 -19.04
CA ASN A 14 34.47 10.76 -18.30
C ASN A 14 33.56 11.06 -17.12
N ARG A 15 33.80 12.17 -16.41
CA ARG A 15 32.93 12.63 -15.33
C ARG A 15 31.56 13.05 -15.85
N TYR A 16 31.50 13.69 -17.01
CA TYR A 16 30.25 14.08 -17.65
C TYR A 16 29.40 12.85 -18.03
N GLU A 17 30.02 11.83 -18.61
CA GLU A 17 29.34 10.57 -18.97
C GLU A 17 28.84 9.80 -17.74
N ASP A 18 29.65 9.74 -16.67
CA ASP A 18 29.26 9.11 -15.40
C ASP A 18 28.06 9.84 -14.74
N LEU A 19 28.08 11.18 -14.73
CA LEU A 19 26.96 11.98 -14.21
C LEU A 19 25.68 11.80 -15.02
N ASN A 20 25.76 11.76 -16.34
CA ASN A 20 24.60 11.50 -17.20
C ASN A 20 24.02 10.11 -16.99
N SER A 21 24.88 9.10 -16.81
CA SER A 21 24.46 7.73 -16.53
C SER A 21 23.71 7.64 -15.20
N LYS A 22 24.24 8.29 -14.15
CA LYS A 22 23.58 8.38 -12.83
C LYS A 22 22.24 9.12 -12.90
N LEU A 23 22.17 10.20 -13.67
CA LEU A 23 20.93 10.94 -13.88
C LEU A 23 19.86 10.04 -14.53
N ALA A 24 20.22 9.32 -15.59
CA ALA A 24 19.32 8.41 -16.28
C ALA A 24 18.80 7.28 -15.35
N GLU A 25 19.65 6.77 -14.45
CA GLU A 25 19.25 5.78 -13.46
C GLU A 25 18.24 6.35 -12.44
N ILE A 26 18.49 7.56 -11.92
CA ILE A 26 17.56 8.24 -11.01
C ILE A 26 16.21 8.50 -11.69
N GLU A 27 16.22 8.92 -12.95
CA GLU A 27 15.00 9.12 -13.74
C GLU A 27 14.24 7.82 -13.94
N LYS A 28 14.94 6.74 -14.29
CA LYS A 28 14.34 5.41 -14.42
C LYS A 28 13.64 4.98 -13.14
N ILE A 29 14.28 5.13 -11.98
CA ILE A 29 13.70 4.79 -10.67
C ILE A 29 12.46 5.66 -10.38
N LYS A 30 12.55 6.98 -10.64
CA LYS A 30 11.40 7.89 -10.47
C LYS A 30 10.22 7.48 -11.36
N CYS A 31 10.47 7.15 -12.62
CA CYS A 31 9.45 6.68 -13.57
C CYS A 31 8.78 5.39 -13.11
N GLN A 32 9.57 4.41 -12.70
CA GLN A 32 9.05 3.15 -12.18
C GLN A 32 8.15 3.38 -10.97
N GLY A 33 8.57 4.25 -10.03
CA GLY A 33 7.75 4.67 -8.91
C GLY A 33 6.43 5.34 -9.34
N ALA A 34 6.48 6.24 -10.32
CA ALA A 34 5.31 6.96 -10.84
C ALA A 34 4.32 6.02 -11.54
N ILE A 35 4.80 5.04 -12.32
CA ILE A 35 3.99 3.99 -12.94
C ILE A 35 3.25 3.19 -11.87
N LEU A 36 3.97 2.74 -10.84
CA LEU A 36 3.39 1.98 -9.73
C LEU A 36 2.32 2.79 -8.98
N ARG A 37 2.62 4.05 -8.60
CA ARG A 37 1.70 4.89 -7.80
C ARG A 37 0.51 5.41 -8.63
N SER A 38 0.67 5.60 -9.94
CA SER A 38 -0.44 5.91 -10.84
C SER A 38 -1.39 4.71 -11.08
N LYS A 39 -0.92 3.47 -10.89
CA LYS A 39 -1.63 2.22 -11.29
C LYS A 39 -1.98 2.19 -12.78
N ALA A 40 -1.15 2.80 -13.62
CA ALA A 40 -1.28 2.76 -15.07
C ALA A 40 -0.72 1.43 -15.63
N PHE A 41 -1.34 0.31 -15.29
CA PHE A 41 -0.82 -1.03 -15.66
C PHE A 41 -1.07 -1.40 -17.14
N TRP A 42 -1.94 -0.66 -17.85
CA TRP A 42 -2.43 -1.04 -19.18
C TRP A 42 -1.72 -0.40 -20.39
N SER A 43 -0.70 0.44 -20.18
CA SER A 43 -0.14 1.25 -21.29
C SER A 43 1.38 1.15 -21.46
N VAL A 44 2.04 0.15 -20.86
CA VAL A 44 3.50 0.03 -20.87
C VAL A 44 3.98 -1.07 -21.83
N ASP A 45 3.44 -1.09 -23.05
CA ASP A 45 4.09 -1.77 -24.17
C ASP A 45 4.45 -0.71 -25.21
N GLY A 46 5.52 0.07 -24.93
CA GLY A 46 6.18 0.87 -25.96
C GLY A 46 6.69 2.24 -25.54
N ASP A 47 6.00 2.98 -24.68
CA ASP A 47 6.30 4.40 -24.50
C ASP A 47 7.04 4.75 -23.20
N LYS A 48 8.27 5.27 -23.37
CA LYS A 48 9.12 5.89 -22.35
C LYS A 48 8.63 7.27 -21.91
N ASN A 49 7.32 7.50 -21.86
CA ASN A 49 6.80 8.84 -21.57
C ASN A 49 6.77 9.11 -20.05
N THR A 50 7.95 9.36 -19.49
CA THR A 50 8.16 9.78 -18.10
C THR A 50 7.18 10.87 -17.65
N ALA A 51 6.97 11.88 -18.49
CA ALA A 51 6.09 13.02 -18.18
C ALA A 51 4.61 12.59 -18.05
N TYR A 52 4.16 11.64 -18.87
CA TYR A 52 2.81 11.11 -18.80
C TYR A 52 2.53 10.44 -17.45
N PHE A 53 3.40 9.53 -17.00
CA PHE A 53 3.21 8.82 -15.73
C PHE A 53 3.32 9.74 -14.52
N LEU A 54 4.23 10.72 -14.55
CA LEU A 54 4.33 11.74 -13.50
C LEU A 54 3.06 12.60 -13.44
N ARG A 55 2.49 12.96 -14.59
CA ARG A 55 1.22 13.71 -14.65
C ARG A 55 0.05 12.89 -14.10
N LEU A 56 -0.04 11.60 -14.48
CA LEU A 56 -1.06 10.70 -13.94
C LEU A 56 -0.93 10.52 -12.43
N GLU A 57 0.30 10.35 -11.94
CA GLU A 57 0.57 10.27 -10.50
C GLU A 57 0.09 11.55 -9.80
N LYS A 58 0.46 12.72 -10.32
CA LYS A 58 0.06 14.01 -9.75
C LYS A 58 -1.47 14.18 -9.75
N GLN A 59 -2.14 13.88 -10.85
CA GLN A 59 -3.60 13.94 -10.94
C GLN A 59 -4.25 13.04 -9.89
N ARG A 60 -3.71 11.83 -9.70
CA ARG A 60 -4.22 10.89 -8.72
C ARG A 60 -3.95 11.32 -7.28
N GLN A 61 -2.80 11.93 -7.00
CA GLN A 61 -2.51 12.51 -5.69
C GLN A 61 -3.51 13.61 -5.37
N GLN A 62 -3.76 14.51 -6.33
CA GLN A 62 -4.75 15.59 -6.18
C GLN A 62 -6.16 15.04 -5.96
N SER A 63 -6.59 14.04 -6.71
CA SER A 63 -7.93 13.45 -6.55
C SER A 63 -8.13 12.73 -5.21
N LYS A 64 -7.04 12.34 -4.54
CA LYS A 64 -7.07 11.66 -3.24
C LYS A 64 -6.81 12.60 -2.06
N LEU A 65 -6.44 13.85 -2.32
CA LEU A 65 -6.19 14.83 -1.29
C LEU A 65 -7.52 15.24 -0.67
N ILE A 66 -7.64 15.08 0.65
CA ILE A 66 -8.74 15.68 1.42
C ILE A 66 -8.35 17.15 1.63
N SER A 67 -8.88 18.04 0.79
CA SER A 67 -8.56 19.47 0.81
C SER A 67 -9.38 20.26 1.82
N GLU A 68 -10.54 19.74 2.21
CA GLU A 68 -11.39 20.31 3.26
C GLU A 68 -12.18 19.20 3.94
N LEU A 69 -12.46 19.40 5.23
CA LEU A 69 -13.24 18.45 6.03
C LEU A 69 -14.16 19.21 6.96
N LYS A 70 -15.38 18.70 7.12
CA LYS A 70 -16.38 19.25 8.04
C LYS A 70 -16.41 18.39 9.31
N ASP A 71 -16.30 19.03 10.47
CA ASP A 71 -16.39 18.35 11.76
C ASP A 71 -17.84 18.05 12.18
N ASN A 72 -18.00 17.41 13.33
CA ASN A 72 -19.31 17.03 13.89
C ASN A 72 -20.17 18.25 14.30
N GLU A 73 -19.55 19.39 14.57
CA GLU A 73 -20.25 20.65 14.89
C GLU A 73 -20.62 21.44 13.63
N GLY A 74 -20.13 20.98 12.48
CA GLY A 74 -20.40 21.51 11.17
C GLY A 74 -19.45 22.62 10.72
N LYS A 75 -18.35 22.85 11.42
CA LYS A 75 -17.28 23.76 11.00
C LYS A 75 -16.44 23.09 9.92
N VAL A 76 -16.16 23.84 8.85
CA VAL A 76 -15.30 23.38 7.75
C VAL A 76 -13.87 23.82 8.02
N SER A 77 -12.95 22.88 8.02
CA SER A 77 -11.51 23.14 8.05
C SER A 77 -10.87 22.91 6.68
N ARG A 78 -9.87 23.74 6.37
CA ARG A 78 -8.96 23.61 5.22
C ARG A 78 -7.50 23.50 5.65
N ASP A 79 -7.25 23.57 6.96
CA ASP A 79 -5.92 23.42 7.52
C ASP A 79 -5.58 21.93 7.63
N THR A 80 -4.36 21.55 7.22
CA THR A 80 -3.99 20.14 7.17
C THR A 80 -3.86 19.54 8.59
N GLY A 81 -3.41 20.32 9.57
CA GLY A 81 -3.31 19.87 10.96
C GLY A 81 -4.69 19.64 11.56
N GLU A 82 -5.59 20.61 11.41
CA GLU A 82 -6.98 20.47 11.87
C GLU A 82 -7.71 19.30 11.19
N ILE A 83 -7.51 19.09 9.88
CA ILE A 83 -8.09 17.93 9.16
C ILE A 83 -7.59 16.61 9.76
N LEU A 84 -6.29 16.50 10.06
CA LEU A 84 -5.73 15.30 10.68
C LEU A 84 -6.31 15.06 12.08
N ASP A 85 -6.45 16.11 12.88
CA ASP A 85 -7.04 16.03 14.22
C ASP A 85 -8.52 15.60 14.16
N ILE A 86 -9.29 16.14 13.22
CA ILE A 86 -10.68 15.73 13.00
C ILE A 86 -10.77 14.23 12.65
N ILE A 87 -9.95 13.77 11.70
CA ILE A 87 -9.92 12.36 11.28
C ILE A 87 -9.53 11.45 12.45
N PHE A 88 -8.47 11.82 13.17
CA PHE A 88 -8.00 11.07 14.33
C PHE A 88 -9.09 10.95 15.39
N ASN A 89 -9.64 12.07 15.85
CA ASN A 89 -10.66 12.09 16.88
C ASN A 89 -11.92 11.31 16.46
N PHE A 90 -12.35 11.45 15.20
CA PHE A 90 -13.49 10.71 14.68
C PHE A 90 -13.29 9.20 14.76
N TYR A 91 -12.18 8.68 14.21
CA TYR A 91 -11.94 7.24 14.19
C TYR A 91 -11.58 6.67 15.57
N SER A 92 -10.86 7.42 16.40
CA SER A 92 -10.61 7.05 17.80
C SER A 92 -11.92 6.88 18.56
N ASN A 93 -12.89 7.77 18.36
CA ASN A 93 -14.20 7.65 18.99
C ASN A 93 -15.04 6.53 18.37
N LEU A 94 -15.04 6.39 17.04
CA LEU A 94 -15.80 5.35 16.32
C LEU A 94 -15.38 3.93 16.74
N TYR A 95 -14.08 3.71 16.91
CA TYR A 95 -13.51 2.43 17.34
C TYR A 95 -13.25 2.38 18.85
N SER A 96 -13.74 3.34 19.62
CA SER A 96 -13.68 3.27 21.07
C SER A 96 -14.58 2.14 21.57
N CYS A 97 -14.11 1.41 22.58
CA CYS A 97 -14.90 0.35 23.21
C CYS A 97 -16.09 0.95 23.95
N VAL A 98 -17.26 0.96 23.31
CA VAL A 98 -18.52 1.24 23.98
C VAL A 98 -18.93 0.00 24.77
N LYS A 99 -19.19 0.13 26.07
CA LYS A 99 -19.74 -0.96 26.89
C LYS A 99 -21.08 -1.38 26.29
N THR A 100 -21.08 -2.49 25.54
CA THR A 100 -22.30 -3.08 25.02
C THR A 100 -22.99 -3.84 26.15
N ASN A 101 -24.29 -3.61 26.34
CA ASN A 101 -25.08 -4.42 27.25
C ASN A 101 -25.11 -5.87 26.74
N ASN A 102 -24.84 -6.85 27.61
CA ASN A 102 -24.93 -8.26 27.27
C ASN A 102 -26.34 -8.66 26.83
N ASP A 103 -27.38 -7.99 27.35
CA ASP A 103 -28.76 -8.24 26.92
C ASP A 103 -28.99 -7.88 25.44
N ASP A 104 -28.38 -6.79 24.95
CA ASP A 104 -28.55 -6.37 23.56
C ASP A 104 -27.75 -7.28 22.61
N LYS A 105 -26.58 -7.78 23.06
CA LYS A 105 -25.85 -8.84 22.35
C LYS A 105 -26.68 -10.12 22.25
N ASN A 106 -27.22 -10.59 23.37
CA ASN A 106 -28.03 -11.81 23.41
C ASN A 106 -29.29 -11.68 22.56
N LYS A 107 -29.96 -10.52 22.58
CA LYS A 107 -31.09 -10.24 21.68
C LYS A 107 -30.69 -10.32 20.20
N MET A 108 -29.54 -9.74 19.82
CA MET A 108 -29.06 -9.80 18.44
C MET A 108 -28.74 -11.24 18.01
N LEU A 109 -28.05 -12.00 18.86
CA LEU A 109 -27.69 -13.39 18.62
C LEU A 109 -28.93 -14.30 18.54
N ASN A 110 -29.99 -14.01 19.31
CA ASN A 110 -31.24 -14.77 19.27
C ASN A 110 -31.98 -14.67 17.91
N PHE A 111 -31.66 -13.69 17.05
CA PHE A 111 -32.18 -13.65 15.67
C PHE A 111 -31.41 -14.55 14.70
N LEU A 112 -30.24 -15.05 15.10
CA LEU A 112 -29.46 -15.99 14.31
C LEU A 112 -29.97 -17.40 14.57
N SER A 113 -30.85 -17.89 13.70
CA SER A 113 -31.40 -19.26 13.77
C SER A 113 -30.54 -20.30 13.04
N ARG A 114 -29.51 -19.87 12.33
CA ARG A 114 -28.68 -20.72 11.47
C ARG A 114 -27.37 -21.06 12.17
N THR A 115 -27.27 -22.29 12.63
CA THR A 115 -25.99 -22.93 12.96
C THR A 115 -25.35 -23.46 11.68
N ILE A 116 -24.01 -23.50 11.65
CA ILE A 116 -23.27 -24.19 10.59
C ILE A 116 -23.52 -25.70 10.69
N ASP A 117 -23.43 -26.39 9.55
CA ASP A 117 -23.58 -27.85 9.53
C ASP A 117 -22.37 -28.50 10.24
N THR A 118 -22.54 -29.70 10.78
CA THR A 118 -21.49 -30.39 11.53
C THR A 118 -20.20 -30.55 10.72
N SER A 119 -20.30 -30.77 9.41
CA SER A 119 -19.13 -30.86 8.52
C SER A 119 -18.37 -29.54 8.40
N ASP A 120 -19.09 -28.42 8.34
CA ASP A 120 -18.48 -27.09 8.27
C ASP A 120 -17.84 -26.73 9.61
N TYR A 121 -18.48 -27.11 10.72
CA TYR A 121 -17.92 -26.98 12.07
C TYR A 121 -16.61 -27.76 12.20
N GLU A 122 -16.63 -29.05 11.86
CA GLU A 122 -15.44 -29.91 11.90
C GLU A 122 -14.32 -29.38 11.00
N MET A 123 -14.65 -28.86 9.81
CA MET A 123 -13.69 -28.21 8.93
C MET A 123 -13.09 -26.94 9.55
N CYS A 124 -13.90 -26.09 10.18
CA CYS A 124 -13.41 -24.85 10.81
C CYS A 124 -12.54 -25.10 12.05
N GLU A 125 -12.83 -26.18 12.79
CA GLU A 125 -12.07 -26.59 13.99
C GLU A 125 -10.86 -27.49 13.67
N SER A 126 -10.68 -27.86 12.40
CA SER A 126 -9.52 -28.66 11.97
C SER A 126 -8.25 -27.82 11.91
N ASP A 127 -7.11 -28.49 12.07
CA ASP A 127 -5.80 -27.84 11.94
C ASP A 127 -5.62 -27.22 10.54
N ILE A 128 -5.11 -25.98 10.51
CA ILE A 128 -4.77 -25.29 9.27
C ILE A 128 -3.68 -26.08 8.54
N THR A 129 -3.94 -26.42 7.28
CA THR A 129 -3.01 -27.17 6.44
C THR A 129 -2.12 -26.24 5.60
N PHE A 130 -0.94 -26.74 5.20
CA PHE A 130 -0.04 -25.96 4.32
C PHE A 130 -0.70 -25.64 2.97
N ASP A 131 -1.53 -26.55 2.49
CA ASP A 131 -2.20 -26.39 1.20
C ASP A 131 -3.24 -25.25 1.26
N GLU A 132 -3.97 -25.11 2.38
CA GLU A 132 -4.84 -23.96 2.60
C GLU A 132 -4.08 -22.64 2.66
N ILE A 133 -2.92 -22.62 3.31
CA ILE A 133 -2.03 -21.45 3.31
C ILE A 133 -1.59 -21.13 1.87
N CYS A 134 -1.18 -22.14 1.10
CA CYS A 134 -0.79 -21.99 -0.29
C CYS A 134 -1.90 -21.45 -1.17
N ARG A 135 -3.11 -22.00 -1.06
CA ARG A 135 -4.28 -21.53 -1.80
C ARG A 135 -4.62 -20.09 -1.42
N SER A 136 -4.57 -19.77 -0.13
CA SER A 136 -4.90 -18.44 0.39
C SER A 136 -3.93 -17.38 -0.12
N VAL A 137 -2.61 -17.61 0.02
CA VAL A 137 -1.57 -16.69 -0.44
C VAL A 137 -1.61 -16.52 -1.97
N ASN A 138 -1.78 -17.60 -2.71
CA ASN A 138 -1.87 -17.53 -4.18
C ASN A 138 -3.19 -16.91 -4.68
N GLY A 139 -4.26 -16.97 -3.88
CA GLY A 139 -5.55 -16.33 -4.14
C GLY A 139 -5.57 -14.83 -3.83
N MET A 140 -4.55 -14.30 -3.14
CA MET A 140 -4.44 -12.88 -2.85
C MET A 140 -4.31 -12.06 -4.15
N LYS A 141 -4.95 -10.88 -4.17
CA LYS A 141 -4.87 -9.99 -5.32
C LYS A 141 -3.48 -9.36 -5.43
N LYS A 142 -2.78 -9.68 -6.52
CA LYS A 142 -1.48 -9.10 -6.90
C LYS A 142 -1.57 -7.61 -7.25
N GLY A 143 -0.45 -6.90 -7.19
CA GLY A 143 -0.34 -5.48 -7.49
C GLY A 143 -1.04 -4.57 -6.46
N LYS A 144 -1.25 -5.09 -5.24
CA LYS A 144 -1.80 -4.33 -4.12
C LYS A 144 -0.69 -3.65 -3.35
N THR A 145 -1.06 -2.59 -2.64
CA THR A 145 -0.14 -1.89 -1.73
C THR A 145 0.27 -2.85 -0.60
N PRO A 146 1.56 -2.87 -0.21
CA PRO A 146 2.01 -3.66 0.93
C PRO A 146 1.22 -3.38 2.21
N GLY A 147 1.21 -4.37 3.10
CA GLY A 147 0.65 -4.21 4.44
C GLY A 147 1.55 -3.38 5.35
N PRO A 148 1.23 -3.32 6.66
CA PRO A 148 2.09 -2.69 7.68
C PRO A 148 3.49 -3.28 7.76
N ASP A 149 3.67 -4.52 7.30
CA ASP A 149 4.94 -5.24 7.16
C ASP A 149 5.84 -4.73 6.02
N GLY A 150 5.30 -3.93 5.10
CA GLY A 150 6.01 -3.45 3.91
C GLY A 150 6.23 -4.49 2.81
N LEU A 151 5.68 -5.70 2.94
CA LEU A 151 5.86 -6.79 1.99
C LEU A 151 4.65 -6.91 1.03
N THR A 152 4.93 -7.11 -0.26
CA THR A 152 3.89 -7.29 -1.29
C THR A 152 3.36 -8.72 -1.31
N CYS A 153 2.13 -8.93 -1.79
CA CYS A 153 1.58 -10.27 -2.04
C CYS A 153 2.53 -11.15 -2.87
N GLU A 154 3.18 -10.59 -3.89
CA GLU A 154 4.13 -11.27 -4.76
C GLU A 154 5.35 -11.83 -4.01
N PHE A 155 5.76 -11.16 -2.94
CA PHE A 155 6.83 -11.64 -2.08
C PHE A 155 6.38 -12.93 -1.37
N TYR A 156 5.20 -12.91 -0.76
CA TYR A 156 4.64 -14.08 -0.11
C TYR A 156 4.40 -15.24 -1.09
N CYS A 157 3.86 -14.97 -2.29
CA CYS A 157 3.72 -16.00 -3.31
C CYS A 157 5.08 -16.60 -3.73
N LYS A 158 6.13 -15.78 -3.79
CA LYS A 158 7.45 -16.23 -4.23
C LYS A 158 8.16 -17.08 -3.19
N PHE A 159 8.02 -16.73 -1.91
CA PHE A 159 8.79 -17.31 -0.81
C PHE A 159 7.98 -18.22 0.12
N ILE A 160 6.78 -18.63 -0.29
CA ILE A 160 5.83 -19.35 0.57
C ILE A 160 6.40 -20.65 1.16
N ASN A 161 7.29 -21.33 0.43
CA ASN A 161 7.91 -22.57 0.88
C ASN A 161 8.97 -22.29 1.96
N GLU A 162 9.70 -21.18 1.86
CA GLU A 162 10.65 -20.74 2.87
C GLU A 162 9.96 -20.27 4.16
N PHE A 163 8.71 -19.81 4.07
CA PHE A 163 7.91 -19.40 5.23
C PHE A 163 7.07 -20.52 5.85
N LYS A 164 7.11 -21.74 5.32
CA LYS A 164 6.28 -22.87 5.77
C LYS A 164 6.34 -23.07 7.28
N ASP A 165 7.55 -23.22 7.82
CA ASP A 165 7.75 -23.51 9.24
C ASP A 165 7.32 -22.33 10.13
N ILE A 166 7.53 -21.10 9.66
CA ILE A 166 7.12 -19.87 10.34
C ILE A 166 5.60 -19.82 10.43
N PHE A 167 4.89 -20.06 9.33
CA PHE A 167 3.43 -20.08 9.32
C PHE A 167 2.86 -21.14 10.26
N PHE A 168 3.38 -22.37 10.21
CA PHE A 168 2.93 -23.42 11.11
C PHE A 168 3.19 -23.10 12.57
N SER A 169 4.37 -22.58 12.90
CA SER A 169 4.69 -22.20 14.29
C SER A 169 3.73 -21.13 14.84
N HIS A 170 3.28 -20.19 14.01
CA HIS A 170 2.42 -19.10 14.45
C HIS A 170 0.94 -19.51 14.52
N PHE A 171 0.47 -20.29 13.55
CA PHE A 171 -0.95 -20.67 13.45
C PHE A 171 -1.32 -21.90 14.28
N GLN A 172 -0.36 -22.74 14.70
CA GLN A 172 -0.61 -23.92 15.55
C GLN A 172 -0.36 -23.66 17.05
N LEU A 173 -0.17 -22.40 17.47
CA LEU A 173 0.10 -22.04 18.87
C LEU A 173 -1.17 -21.79 19.71
N HIS A 174 -2.35 -22.18 19.23
CA HIS A 174 -3.61 -22.12 19.98
C HIS A 174 -4.37 -23.43 19.92
#